data_AF-A0A545AM92-F1
#
_entry.id   AF-A0A545AM92-F1
#
_cell.length_a   1.000
_cell.length_b   1.000
_cell.length_c   1.000
_cell.angle_alpha   90.00
_cell.angle_beta   90.00
_cell.angle_gamma   90.00
#
_symmetry.space_group_name_H-M   'P 1'
#
loop_
_entity.id
_entity.type
_entity.pdbx_description
1 polymer ?
#
loop_
_entity_poly.entity_id
_entity_poly.type
_entity_poly.pdbx_seq_one_letter_code
_entity_poly.pdbx_strand_id
1 'polypeptide(L)' 'MKLTFRGTNSSSGSCPSVYETDRGTLVVQGWRVTDREAIAALAARGLPAHETAVEIPLELLGYFPGSLGSFPPDP' A
#
# COMPACT_ATOMS: atom_id res chain seq x y z
N MET A 1 12.79 7.39 8.78
CA MET A 1 11.32 7.25 8.65
C MET A 1 10.83 6.64 9.94
N LYS A 2 9.85 7.26 10.58
CA LYS A 2 9.15 6.73 11.74
C LYS A 2 7.80 6.18 11.26
N LEU A 3 7.45 4.98 11.73
CA LEU A 3 6.20 4.30 11.36
C LEU A 3 5.23 4.31 12.56
N THR A 4 4.01 4.74 12.32
CA THR A 4 2.89 4.68 13.27
C THR A 4 1.89 3.67 12.75
N PHE A 5 1.61 2.62 13.52
CA PHE A 5 0.65 1.58 13.13
C PHE A 5 -0.77 2.16 13.03
N ARG A 6 -1.45 1.89 11.91
CA ARG A 6 -2.82 2.35 11.64
C ARG A 6 -3.84 1.22 11.75
N GLY A 7 -3.50 0.01 11.32
CA GLY A 7 -4.39 -1.14 11.38
C GLY A 7 -3.88 -2.36 10.62
N THR A 8 -4.51 -3.49 10.89
CA THR A 8 -4.29 -4.78 10.23
C THR A 8 -5.61 -5.54 10.20
N ASN A 9 -5.77 -6.46 9.25
CA ASN A 9 -6.89 -7.40 9.25
C ASN A 9 -6.57 -8.74 9.94
N SER A 10 -5.53 -8.79 10.81
CA SER A 10 -5.19 -10.00 11.59
C SER A 10 -5.96 -10.17 12.88
N SER A 11 -6.41 -11.41 13.11
CA SER A 11 -6.58 -11.99 14.45
C SER A 11 -5.43 -12.95 14.84
N SER A 12 -4.47 -13.23 13.93
CA SER A 12 -3.46 -14.29 14.14
C SER A 12 -2.21 -14.17 13.23
N GLY A 13 -1.42 -13.12 13.42
CA GLY A 13 0.06 -13.20 13.33
C GLY A 13 0.77 -12.96 11.98
N SER A 14 0.10 -12.85 10.83
CA SER A 14 0.78 -12.50 9.55
C SER A 14 -0.14 -11.81 8.53
N CYS A 15 -0.94 -10.86 9.00
CA CYS A 15 -1.81 -10.12 8.09
C CYS A 15 -1.21 -8.80 7.63
N PRO A 16 -1.60 -8.37 6.43
CA PRO A 16 -1.21 -7.09 5.87
C PRO A 16 -1.61 -5.95 6.81
N SER A 17 -0.76 -4.93 6.84
CA SER A 17 -0.78 -3.86 7.85
C SER A 17 -0.52 -2.52 7.18
N VAL A 18 -1.18 -1.49 7.68
CA VAL A 18 -1.03 -0.11 7.22
C VAL A 18 -0.28 0.68 8.29
N TYR A 19 0.73 1.43 7.87
CA TYR A 19 1.52 2.31 8.71
C TYR A 19 1.50 3.72 8.11
N GLU A 20 1.34 4.72 8.97
CA GLU A 20 1.56 6.11 8.60
C GLU A 20 3.00 6.50 8.90
N THR A 21 3.59 7.30 8.02
CA THR A 21 4.94 7.80 8.19
C THR A 21 4.92 9.23 8.73
N ASP A 22 6.00 9.63 9.38
CA ASP A 22 6.25 11.03 9.78
C ASP A 22 6.37 12.02 8.60
N ARG A 23 6.19 11.54 7.37
CA ARG A 23 6.26 12.32 6.12
C ARG A 23 4.88 12.54 5.48
N GLY A 24 3.80 12.12 6.12
CA GLY A 24 2.45 12.19 5.56
C GLY A 24 2.18 11.18 4.44
N THR A 25 3.02 10.15 4.30
CA THR A 25 2.80 9.02 3.38
C THR A 25 2.46 7.75 4.13
N LEU A 26 1.94 6.74 3.42
CA LEU A 26 1.66 5.42 3.99
C LEU A 26 2.70 4.40 3.55
N VAL A 27 3.00 3.46 4.45
CA VAL A 27 3.66 2.18 4.13
C VAL A 27 2.65 1.08 4.33
N VAL A 28 2.48 0.24 3.32
CA VAL A 28 1.49 -0.85 3.34
C VAL A 28 2.20 -2.17 3.14
N GLN A 29 1.95 -3.11 4.05
CA GLN A 29 2.37 -4.50 3.91
C GLN A 29 1.28 -5.27 3.17
N GLY A 30 1.67 -6.10 2.21
CA GLY A 30 0.79 -6.94 1.41
C GLY A 30 1.52 -8.17 0.87
N TRP A 31 0.87 -8.93 -0.01
CA TRP A 31 1.49 -10.03 -0.73
C TRP A 31 2.15 -9.53 -1.99
N ARG A 32 3.41 -9.89 -2.23
CA ARG A 32 4.10 -9.51 -3.46
C ARG A 32 3.34 -10.05 -4.68
N VAL A 33 3.01 -9.17 -5.62
CA VAL A 33 2.41 -9.58 -6.90
C VAL A 33 3.45 -10.39 -7.68
N THR A 34 3.10 -11.63 -8.03
CA THR A 34 3.97 -12.54 -8.81
C THR A 34 3.35 -12.98 -10.13
N ASP A 35 2.09 -12.62 -10.36
CA ASP A 35 1.40 -12.88 -11.61
C ASP A 35 2.04 -12.09 -12.76
N ARG A 36 2.42 -12.80 -13.83
CA ARG A 36 3.17 -12.21 -14.94
C ARG A 36 2.34 -11.24 -15.76
N GLU A 37 1.05 -11.49 -15.92
CA GLU A 37 0.16 -10.60 -16.68
C GLU A 37 -0.06 -9.30 -15.90
N ALA A 38 -0.29 -9.40 -14.59
CA ALA A 38 -0.41 -8.24 -13.70
C ALA A 38 0.88 -7.40 -13.70
N ILE A 39 2.06 -8.03 -13.59
CA ILE A 39 3.35 -7.33 -13.65
C ILE A 39 3.55 -6.65 -15.01
N ALA A 40 3.23 -7.33 -16.12
CA ALA A 40 3.33 -6.74 -17.46
C ALA A 40 2.38 -5.54 -17.62
N ALA A 41 1.16 -5.62 -17.10
CA ALA A 41 0.21 -4.51 -17.10
C ALA A 41 0.71 -3.32 -16.26
N LEU A 42 1.33 -3.57 -15.10
CA LEU A 42 1.95 -2.53 -14.27
C LEU A 42 3.17 -1.90 -14.96
N ALA A 43 4.03 -2.72 -15.57
CA ALA A 43 5.19 -2.26 -16.31
C ALA A 43 4.79 -1.38 -17.51
N ALA A 44 3.75 -1.78 -18.26
CA ALA A 44 3.19 -0.97 -19.35
C ALA A 44 2.64 0.38 -18.88
N ARG A 45 2.26 0.50 -17.60
CA ARG A 45 1.80 1.74 -16.96
C ARG A 45 2.93 2.52 -16.27
N GLY A 46 4.18 2.06 -16.39
CA GLY A 46 5.36 2.76 -15.91
C GLY A 46 5.97 2.24 -14.61
N LEU A 47 5.57 1.07 -14.10
CA LEU A 47 6.23 0.47 -12.94
C LEU A 47 7.71 0.15 -13.28
N PRO A 48 8.69 0.79 -12.62
CA PRO A 48 10.10 0.52 -12.87
C PRO A 48 10.51 -0.89 -12.45
N ALA A 49 11.50 -1.46 -13.13
CA ALA A 49 12.00 -2.81 -12.83
C ALA A 49 12.61 -2.99 -11.43
N HIS A 50 12.97 -1.89 -10.75
CA HIS A 50 13.50 -1.91 -9.38
C HIS A 50 12.41 -1.73 -8.30
N GLU A 51 11.15 -1.53 -8.71
CA GLU A 51 10.00 -1.45 -7.82
C GLU A 51 9.22 -2.77 -7.82
N THR A 52 8.36 -2.94 -6.81
CA THR A 52 7.46 -4.10 -6.70
C THR A 52 6.08 -3.62 -6.30
N ALA A 53 5.05 -4.36 -6.74
CA ALA A 53 3.70 -4.17 -6.25
C ALA A 53 3.36 -5.19 -5.17
N VAL A 54 2.46 -4.80 -4.27
CA VAL A 54 1.84 -5.70 -3.29
C VAL A 54 0.32 -5.65 -3.46
N GLU A 55 -0.30 -6.81 -3.31
CA GLU A 55 -1.74 -6.95 -3.20
C GLU A 55 -2.15 -6.88 -1.72
N ILE A 56 -3.26 -6.19 -1.45
CA ILE A 56 -3.79 -6.00 -0.11
C ILE A 56 -5.29 -6.28 -0.07
N PRO A 57 -5.84 -6.78 1.04
CA PRO A 57 -7.28 -6.91 1.24
C PRO A 57 -7.95 -5.54 1.23
N LEU A 58 -9.11 -5.44 0.59
CA LEU A 58 -9.89 -4.20 0.52
C LEU A 58 -10.31 -3.67 1.90
N GLU A 59 -10.45 -4.55 2.89
CA GLU A 59 -10.74 -4.19 4.28
C GLU A 59 -9.71 -3.22 4.87
N LEU A 60 -8.45 -3.27 4.40
CA LEU A 60 -7.41 -2.36 4.87
C LEU A 60 -7.63 -0.91 4.45
N LEU A 61 -8.44 -0.65 3.43
CA LEU A 61 -8.75 0.72 2.97
C LEU A 61 -9.43 1.55 4.07
N GLY A 62 -10.11 0.92 5.03
CA GLY A 62 -10.68 1.61 6.19
C GLY A 62 -9.63 2.30 7.09
N TYR A 63 -8.35 1.93 6.97
CA TYR A 63 -7.25 2.53 7.73
C TYR A 63 -6.53 3.68 6.99
N PHE A 64 -6.85 3.90 5.71
CA PHE A 64 -6.26 4.95 4.89
C PHE A 64 -6.89 6.30 5.24
N PRO A 65 -6.12 7.40 5.28
CA PRO A 65 -6.67 8.72 5.51
C PRO A 65 -7.52 9.15 4.32
N GLY A 66 -8.78 9.52 4.58
CA GLY A 66 -9.69 10.09 3.59
C GLY A 66 -10.18 9.07 2.57
N SER A 67 -11.26 8.36 2.88
CA SER A 67 -12.13 7.70 1.89
C SER A 67 -12.83 8.75 0.99
N LEU A 68 -12.03 9.55 0.27
CA LEU A 68 -12.32 10.76 -0.55
C LEU A 68 -11.99 12.09 0.17
N GLY A 69 -10.73 12.51 0.17
CA GLY A 69 -10.38 13.84 0.64
C GLY A 69 -8.94 14.26 0.37
N SER A 70 -8.72 14.82 -0.83
CA SER A 70 -7.61 15.72 -1.19
C SER A 70 -6.21 15.34 -0.68
N PHE A 71 -5.49 14.56 -1.49
CA PHE A 71 -4.05 14.71 -1.54
C PHE A 71 -3.76 16.17 -1.97
N PRO A 72 -2.96 16.96 -1.22
CA PRO A 72 -2.56 18.27 -1.71
C PRO A 72 -1.85 18.08 -3.07
N PRO A 73 -2.14 18.90 -4.09
CA PRO A 73 -1.36 18.83 -5.32
C PRO A 73 0.11 19.09 -4.97
N ASP A 74 0.99 18.22 -5.45
CA ASP A 74 2.44 18.39 -5.29
C ASP A 74 2.86 19.82 -5.73
N PRO A 75 3.83 20.45 -5.04
CA PRO A 75 4.27 21.82 -5.34
C PRO A 75 4.91 21.98 -6.73
#